data_AF-A0A6P1DVK9-F1
#
_entry.id   AF-A0A6P1DVK9-F1
#
_cell.length_a   1.000
_cell.length_b   1.000
_cell.length_c   1.000
_cell.angle_alpha   90.00
_cell.angle_beta   90.00
_cell.angle_gamma   90.00
#
_symmetry.space_group_name_H-M   'P 1'
#
loop_
_entity.id
_entity.type
_entity.pdbx_description
1 polymer ?
#
loop_
_entity_poly.entity_id
_entity_poly.type
_entity_poly.pdbx_seq_one_letter_code
_entity_poly.pdbx_strand_id
1 'polypeptide(L)'
;MTLKHRLESARRLVLMALCVAVAGSAEALSLTVENGEITGILGLEIQGRGYNITFVDGTLNAVYPPPLNGYAALTEDAAQALLAASDSGALQADPNWRKDLRPRGCSSEASCTILIPDESEGAAPNARTTHARELIFSEGRFRSVTPKLWPFDASTDTKYMPDMLYAIIERAR
;
A
#
# COMPACT_ATOMS: atom_id res chain seq x y z
N MET A 1 7.29 28.52 -69.94
CA MET A 1 6.63 28.39 -68.64
C MET A 1 7.68 28.69 -67.58
N THR A 2 7.75 29.94 -67.14
CA THR A 2 8.79 30.43 -66.22
C THR A 2 8.15 31.51 -65.37
N LEU A 3 7.76 31.18 -64.15
CA LEU A 3 7.22 32.16 -63.21
C LEU A 3 7.65 31.79 -61.79
N LYS A 4 8.43 32.70 -61.20
CA LYS A 4 8.26 33.25 -59.84
C LYS A 4 7.65 32.30 -58.80
N HIS A 5 8.40 32.01 -57.74
CA HIS A 5 8.00 32.36 -56.36
C HIS A 5 9.18 32.05 -55.41
N ARG A 6 9.80 33.10 -54.87
CA ARG A 6 9.81 33.42 -53.43
C ARG A 6 10.60 32.40 -52.60
N LEU A 7 11.85 32.66 -52.21
CA LEU A 7 12.22 33.65 -51.19
C LEU A 7 11.10 33.87 -50.18
N GLU A 8 11.10 33.02 -49.13
CA GLU A 8 10.47 33.21 -47.81
C GLU A 8 10.12 31.82 -47.25
N SER A 9 11.05 31.22 -46.50
CA SER A 9 10.72 30.44 -45.29
C SER A 9 12.01 29.98 -44.61
N ALA A 10 12.89 30.95 -44.33
CA ALA A 10 13.73 30.90 -43.14
C ALA A 10 12.81 31.03 -41.91
N ARG A 11 12.07 29.95 -41.58
CA ARG A 11 11.29 29.86 -40.33
C ARG A 11 10.67 28.46 -40.23
N ARG A 12 11.43 27.53 -39.68
CA ARG A 12 10.93 26.46 -38.81
C ARG A 12 12.16 25.85 -38.15
N LEU A 13 12.68 26.63 -37.19
CA LEU A 13 13.47 26.08 -36.10
C LEU A 13 12.72 24.86 -35.57
N VAL A 14 13.34 23.70 -35.75
CA VAL A 14 12.98 22.44 -35.13
C VAL A 14 13.27 22.62 -33.63
N LEU A 15 12.31 23.18 -32.89
CA LEU A 15 12.23 22.95 -31.45
C LEU A 15 11.68 21.53 -31.29
N MET A 16 12.56 20.53 -31.25
CA MET A 16 12.26 19.32 -30.50
C MET A 16 12.21 19.74 -29.03
N ALA A 17 11.03 20.15 -28.58
CA ALA A 17 10.73 20.22 -27.16
C ALA A 17 10.86 18.79 -26.63
N LEU A 18 11.96 18.58 -25.91
CA LEU A 18 12.19 17.43 -25.05
C LEU A 18 11.06 17.47 -24.01
N CYS A 19 9.91 16.86 -24.32
CA CYS A 19 8.92 16.49 -23.32
C CYS A 19 9.56 15.37 -22.51
N VAL A 20 10.45 15.75 -21.58
CA VAL A 20 10.78 14.94 -20.43
C VAL A 20 9.44 14.73 -19.74
N ALA A 21 8.84 13.58 -20.01
CA ALA A 21 7.78 13.07 -19.16
C ALA A 21 8.32 13.20 -17.75
N VAL A 22 7.67 14.02 -16.93
CA VAL A 22 7.84 13.97 -15.49
C VAL A 22 7.34 12.58 -15.12
N ALA A 23 8.24 11.60 -15.20
CA ALA A 23 8.11 10.38 -14.46
C ALA A 23 8.11 10.87 -13.02
N GLY A 24 6.90 11.03 -12.45
CA GLY A 24 6.74 11.19 -11.02
C GLY A 24 7.63 10.12 -10.40
N SER A 25 8.55 10.56 -9.56
CA SER A 25 9.40 9.65 -8.81
C SER A 25 8.45 8.68 -8.13
N ALA A 26 8.37 7.45 -8.62
CA ALA A 26 7.68 6.40 -7.90
C ALA A 26 8.50 6.23 -6.63
N GLU A 27 8.08 6.88 -5.56
CA GLU A 27 8.78 6.76 -4.28
C GLU A 27 8.76 5.29 -3.92
N ALA A 28 9.96 4.74 -3.75
CA ALA A 28 10.13 3.34 -3.45
C ALA A 28 9.59 3.08 -2.05
N LEU A 29 8.60 2.20 -1.95
CA LEU A 29 8.12 1.71 -0.67
C LEU A 29 9.14 0.75 -0.09
N SER A 30 9.53 0.91 1.17
CA SER A 30 10.49 0.01 1.80
C SER A 30 9.77 -0.96 2.75
N LEU A 31 9.95 -2.27 2.55
CA LEU A 31 9.50 -3.27 3.52
C LEU A 31 10.38 -3.22 4.75
N THR A 32 9.82 -3.02 5.95
CA THR A 32 10.61 -3.06 7.19
C THR A 32 10.81 -4.50 7.63
N VAL A 33 12.06 -4.87 7.90
CA VAL A 33 12.43 -6.23 8.34
C VAL A 33 13.11 -6.15 9.69
N GLU A 34 12.61 -6.90 10.66
CA GLU A 34 13.19 -7.03 11.98
C GLU A 34 13.19 -8.49 12.42
N ASN A 35 14.35 -8.99 12.88
CA ASN A 35 14.53 -10.38 13.30
C ASN A 35 14.12 -11.40 12.22
N GLY A 36 14.27 -11.05 10.94
CA GLY A 36 13.94 -11.93 9.81
C GLY A 36 12.44 -12.01 9.51
N GLU A 37 11.62 -11.09 10.02
CA GLU A 37 10.19 -11.01 9.71
C GLU A 37 9.84 -9.61 9.20
N ILE A 38 8.87 -9.53 8.28
CA ILE A 38 8.38 -8.25 7.77
C ILE A 38 7.45 -7.64 8.80
N THR A 39 7.76 -6.43 9.28
CA THR A 39 6.98 -5.75 10.32
C THR A 39 6.08 -4.66 9.78
N GLY A 40 6.24 -4.26 8.52
CA GLY A 40 5.58 -3.07 8.02
C GLY A 40 6.18 -2.53 6.72
N ILE A 41 5.82 -1.28 6.42
CA ILE A 41 6.15 -0.57 5.19
C ILE A 41 6.42 0.89 5.52
N LEU A 42 7.47 1.46 4.94
CA LEU A 42 7.79 2.89 5.02
C LEU A 42 7.66 3.56 3.66
N GLY A 43 7.43 4.88 3.69
CA GLY A 43 7.45 5.73 2.50
C GLY A 43 6.18 5.66 1.66
N LEU A 44 5.06 5.24 2.25
CA LEU A 44 3.78 5.21 1.54
C LEU A 44 3.25 6.62 1.34
N GLU A 45 3.35 7.15 0.12
CA GLU A 45 2.75 8.45 -0.20
C GLU A 45 1.30 8.30 -0.66
N ILE A 46 0.38 8.96 0.04
CA ILE A 46 -1.03 9.04 -0.33
C ILE A 46 -1.44 10.52 -0.37
N GLN A 47 -1.86 10.98 -1.55
CA GLN A 47 -2.31 12.36 -1.78
C GLN A 47 -1.29 13.42 -1.30
N GLY A 48 0.01 13.22 -1.59
CA GLY A 48 1.07 14.16 -1.20
C GLY A 48 1.44 14.12 0.28
N ARG A 49 1.05 13.06 1.02
CA ARG A 49 1.35 12.87 2.44
C ARG A 49 1.99 11.51 2.66
N GLY A 50 3.09 11.48 3.41
CA GLY A 50 3.76 10.24 3.78
C GLY A 50 3.08 9.51 4.93
N TYR A 51 3.01 8.20 4.82
CA TYR A 51 2.49 7.27 5.80
C TYR A 51 3.42 6.07 5.97
N ASN A 52 3.36 5.47 7.15
CA ASN A 52 3.98 4.20 7.46
C ASN A 52 2.87 3.19 7.80
N ILE A 53 3.11 1.93 7.47
CA ILE A 53 2.24 0.82 7.83
C ILE A 53 2.98 -0.09 8.80
N THR A 54 2.34 -0.45 9.90
CA THR A 54 2.82 -1.49 10.83
C THR A 54 1.89 -2.69 10.76
N PHE A 55 2.46 -3.89 10.66
CA PHE A 55 1.72 -5.14 10.75
C PHE A 55 1.63 -5.62 12.19
N VAL A 56 0.42 -5.97 12.60
CA VAL A 56 0.11 -6.47 13.94
C VAL A 56 -0.73 -7.73 13.82
N ASP A 57 -0.52 -8.67 14.73
CA ASP A 57 -1.20 -9.96 14.68
C ASP A 57 -2.69 -9.87 15.06
N GLY A 58 -3.40 -10.98 14.82
CA GLY A 58 -4.82 -11.15 15.11
C GLY A 58 -5.21 -10.99 16.59
N THR A 59 -4.26 -10.83 17.53
CA THR A 59 -4.58 -10.55 18.94
C THR A 59 -5.06 -9.12 19.17
N LEU A 60 -5.02 -8.28 18.13
CA LEU A 60 -5.44 -6.88 18.10
C LEU A 60 -6.97 -6.71 18.20
N ASN A 61 -7.56 -7.15 19.31
CA ASN A 61 -8.98 -6.92 19.60
C ASN A 61 -9.30 -5.53 20.17
N ALA A 62 -8.34 -4.59 20.28
CA ALA A 62 -8.60 -3.38 21.07
C ALA A 62 -7.60 -2.20 20.95
N VAL A 63 -6.77 -2.07 19.91
CA VAL A 63 -5.82 -0.93 19.89
C VAL A 63 -5.74 -0.28 18.53
N TYR A 64 -6.80 0.43 18.17
CA TYR A 64 -6.70 1.51 17.20
C TYR A 64 -6.25 2.80 17.91
N PRO A 65 -5.41 3.62 17.28
CA PRO A 65 -5.19 4.99 17.72
C PRO A 65 -6.54 5.73 17.81
N PRO A 66 -6.88 6.37 18.94
CA PRO A 66 -8.03 7.27 19.02
C PRO A 66 -7.86 8.46 18.04
N PRO A 67 -8.90 8.95 17.33
CA PRO A 67 -10.29 8.49 17.21
C PRO A 67 -10.55 7.94 15.80
N LEU A 68 -9.97 6.80 15.45
CA LEU A 68 -10.22 6.21 14.13
C LEU A 68 -11.51 5.40 14.17
N ASN A 69 -12.54 5.88 13.47
CA ASN A 69 -13.69 5.08 13.03
C ASN A 69 -13.29 4.31 11.76
N GLY A 70 -12.20 3.54 11.83
CA GLY A 70 -11.44 3.07 10.68
C GLY A 70 -10.73 4.17 9.89
N TYR A 71 -10.09 3.80 8.78
CA TYR A 71 -9.31 4.73 7.94
C TYR A 71 -10.12 5.36 6.78
N ALA A 72 -11.36 4.88 6.53
CA ALA A 72 -12.22 5.35 5.45
C ALA A 72 -11.48 5.45 4.10
N ALA A 73 -11.47 6.62 3.44
CA ALA A 73 -10.79 6.79 2.14
C ALA A 73 -9.29 6.41 2.18
N LEU A 74 -8.62 6.57 3.32
CA LEU A 74 -7.21 6.21 3.48
C LEU A 74 -7.00 4.69 3.40
N THR A 75 -8.00 3.87 3.75
CA THR A 75 -7.96 2.41 3.60
C THR A 75 -7.79 2.01 2.13
N GLU A 76 -8.64 2.57 1.26
CA GLU A 76 -8.65 2.28 -0.17
C GLU A 76 -7.35 2.76 -0.82
N ASP A 77 -6.97 4.00 -0.54
CA ASP A 77 -5.77 4.60 -1.12
C ASP A 77 -4.51 3.83 -0.71
N ALA A 78 -4.43 3.39 0.55
CA ALA A 78 -3.33 2.55 1.01
C ALA A 78 -3.31 1.18 0.31
N ALA A 79 -4.46 0.51 0.21
CA ALA A 79 -4.56 -0.77 -0.49
C ALA A 79 -4.10 -0.62 -1.96
N GLN A 80 -4.61 0.39 -2.66
CA GLN A 80 -4.25 0.65 -4.05
C GLN A 80 -2.77 0.99 -4.22
N ALA A 81 -2.20 1.80 -3.33
CA ALA A 81 -0.78 2.14 -3.38
C ALA A 81 0.13 0.91 -3.17
N LEU A 82 -0.25 0.00 -2.27
CA LEU A 82 0.49 -1.26 -2.06
C LEU A 82 0.40 -2.22 -3.25
N LEU A 83 -0.78 -2.31 -3.88
CA LEU A 83 -0.96 -3.09 -5.10
C LEU A 83 -0.14 -2.49 -6.25
N ALA A 84 -0.23 -1.17 -6.46
CA ALA A 84 0.53 -0.48 -7.49
C ALA A 84 2.05 -0.62 -7.29
N ALA A 85 2.53 -0.55 -6.05
CA ALA A 85 3.95 -0.77 -5.74
C ALA A 85 4.39 -2.22 -6.01
N SER A 86 3.50 -3.20 -5.76
CA SER A 86 3.76 -4.61 -6.07
C SER A 86 3.83 -4.86 -7.57
N ASP A 87 2.89 -4.29 -8.34
CA ASP A 87 2.78 -4.47 -9.78
C ASP A 87 3.90 -3.78 -10.54
N SER A 88 4.31 -2.59 -10.09
CA SER A 88 5.41 -1.82 -10.69
C SER A 88 6.80 -2.29 -10.26
N GLY A 89 6.90 -3.13 -9.22
CA GLY A 89 8.17 -3.49 -8.60
C GLY A 89 8.81 -2.36 -7.78
N ALA A 90 8.03 -1.35 -7.40
CA ALA A 90 8.47 -0.23 -6.54
C ALA A 90 8.56 -0.61 -5.06
N LEU A 91 8.11 -1.81 -4.66
CA LEU A 91 8.46 -2.40 -3.36
C LEU A 91 9.95 -2.67 -3.32
N GLN A 92 10.68 -1.77 -2.69
CA GLN A 92 12.07 -1.98 -2.36
C GLN A 92 12.22 -2.83 -1.11
N ALA A 93 13.21 -3.70 -1.22
CA ALA A 93 13.69 -4.58 -0.20
C ALA A 93 14.58 -3.79 0.76
N ASP A 94 14.27 -3.80 2.06
CA ASP A 94 15.29 -3.58 3.09
C ASP A 94 16.52 -4.46 2.78
N PRO A 95 17.76 -4.04 3.12
CA PRO A 95 18.95 -4.85 2.87
C PRO A 95 18.87 -6.30 3.37
N ASN A 96 18.04 -6.56 4.39
CA ASN A 96 17.81 -7.89 4.97
C ASN A 96 16.61 -8.64 4.36
N TRP A 97 15.94 -8.07 3.36
CA TRP A 97 14.77 -8.67 2.73
C TRP A 97 15.13 -9.89 1.88
N ARG A 98 14.22 -10.86 1.90
CA ARG A 98 14.23 -12.06 1.05
C ARG A 98 12.79 -12.39 0.65
N LYS A 99 12.61 -13.08 -0.48
CA LYS A 99 11.27 -13.45 -0.98
C LYS A 99 10.51 -14.44 -0.10
N ASP A 100 11.25 -15.18 0.73
CA ASP A 100 10.73 -16.16 1.69
C ASP A 100 10.40 -15.52 3.05
N LEU A 101 10.62 -14.22 3.23
CA LEU A 101 10.23 -13.56 4.46
C LEU A 101 8.71 -13.44 4.54
N ARG A 102 8.18 -13.79 5.71
CA ARG A 102 6.77 -13.63 6.04
C ARG A 102 6.54 -12.37 6.88
N PRO A 103 5.34 -11.78 6.82
CA PRO A 103 4.89 -10.82 7.81
C PRO A 103 4.91 -11.39 9.23
N ARG A 104 5.36 -10.59 10.19
CA ARG A 104 5.38 -10.95 11.63
C ARG A 104 3.97 -11.26 12.09
N GLY A 105 3.81 -12.40 12.77
CA GLY A 105 2.51 -12.88 13.27
C GLY A 105 1.74 -13.77 12.31
N CYS A 106 2.20 -13.93 11.05
CA CYS A 106 1.62 -14.91 10.13
C CYS A 106 2.26 -16.29 10.31
N SER A 107 1.43 -17.33 10.38
CA SER A 107 1.90 -18.70 10.64
C SER A 107 2.42 -19.39 9.36
N SER A 108 1.81 -19.07 8.21
CA SER A 108 2.12 -19.58 6.89
C SER A 108 3.25 -18.79 6.23
N GLU A 109 4.15 -19.52 5.58
CA GLU A 109 5.20 -18.97 4.72
C GLU A 109 4.68 -18.72 3.29
N ALA A 110 3.55 -19.32 2.90
CA ALA A 110 3.03 -19.27 1.54
C ALA A 110 2.21 -18.00 1.27
N SER A 111 1.40 -17.59 2.24
CA SER A 111 0.52 -16.43 2.10
C SER A 111 0.07 -15.90 3.45
N CYS A 112 -0.12 -14.59 3.52
CA CYS A 112 -0.61 -13.90 4.70
C CYS A 112 -1.73 -12.93 4.30
N THR A 113 -2.90 -13.06 4.90
CA THR A 113 -3.99 -12.11 4.74
C THR A 113 -3.72 -10.90 5.63
N ILE A 114 -3.81 -9.71 5.06
CA ILE A 114 -3.62 -8.43 5.74
C ILE A 114 -4.92 -7.63 5.59
N LEU A 115 -5.51 -7.28 6.71
CA LEU A 115 -6.71 -6.47 6.80
C LEU A 115 -6.32 -5.00 7.05
N ILE A 116 -6.68 -4.12 6.12
CA ILE A 116 -6.62 -2.68 6.32
C ILE A 116 -8.01 -2.22 6.79
N PRO A 117 -8.15 -1.72 8.02
CA PRO A 117 -9.45 -1.42 8.63
C PRO A 117 -10.14 -0.22 8.00
N ASP A 118 -11.40 -0.38 7.58
CA ASP A 118 -12.16 0.68 6.92
C ASP A 118 -13.24 1.29 7.81
N GLU A 119 -14.05 0.42 8.42
CA GLU A 119 -15.13 0.79 9.31
C GLU A 119 -14.96 0.12 10.66
N SER A 120 -15.35 0.81 11.73
CA SER A 120 -15.37 0.26 13.07
C SER A 120 -16.55 0.76 13.88
N GLU A 121 -17.01 -0.06 14.82
CA GLU A 121 -17.99 0.30 15.84
C GLU A 121 -17.32 0.62 17.19
N GLY A 122 -17.93 1.50 17.98
CA GLY A 122 -17.43 1.88 19.29
C GLY A 122 -16.38 3.00 19.26
N ALA A 123 -15.72 3.22 20.39
CA ALA A 123 -14.67 4.22 20.54
C ALA A 123 -13.37 3.56 20.97
N ALA A 124 -12.24 4.12 20.52
CA ALA A 124 -10.93 3.70 20.98
C ALA A 124 -10.82 3.79 22.52
N PRO A 125 -10.06 2.89 23.17
CA PRO A 125 -9.27 1.82 22.54
C PRO A 125 -10.14 0.63 22.05
N ASN A 126 -11.37 0.49 22.56
CA ASN A 126 -12.21 -0.69 22.32
C ASN A 126 -13.01 -0.66 21.01
N ALA A 127 -12.55 0.08 20.00
CA ALA A 127 -13.20 0.10 18.69
C ALA A 127 -13.04 -1.27 18.03
N ARG A 128 -14.13 -1.81 17.46
CA ARG A 128 -14.13 -3.10 16.77
C ARG A 128 -14.25 -2.87 15.28
N THR A 129 -13.32 -3.39 14.51
CA THR A 129 -13.41 -3.36 13.04
C THR A 129 -14.64 -4.15 12.60
N THR A 130 -15.49 -3.52 11.78
CA THR A 130 -16.66 -4.14 11.17
C THR A 130 -16.45 -4.41 9.69
N HIS A 131 -15.60 -3.61 9.04
CA HIS A 131 -15.21 -3.80 7.66
C HIS A 131 -13.73 -3.49 7.45
N ALA A 132 -13.10 -4.24 6.55
CA ALA A 132 -11.72 -4.03 6.15
C ALA A 132 -11.53 -4.25 4.65
N ARG A 133 -10.45 -3.68 4.11
CA ARG A 133 -9.88 -4.08 2.82
C ARG A 133 -8.92 -5.23 3.02
N GLU A 134 -9.06 -6.25 2.19
CA GLU A 134 -8.20 -7.42 2.22
C GLU A 134 -7.08 -7.31 1.19
N LEU A 135 -5.85 -7.56 1.65
CA LEU A 135 -4.68 -7.84 0.83
C LEU A 135 -4.14 -9.22 1.19
N ILE A 136 -3.60 -9.93 0.21
CA ILE A 136 -2.76 -11.11 0.40
C ILE A 136 -1.32 -10.69 0.14
N PHE A 137 -0.45 -10.90 1.11
CA PHE A 137 0.98 -10.89 0.90
C PHE A 137 1.48 -12.32 0.61
N SER A 138 2.13 -12.51 -0.53
CA SER A 138 2.71 -13.78 -0.94
C SER A 138 3.87 -13.55 -1.89
N GLU A 139 4.95 -14.32 -1.74
CA GLU A 139 6.15 -14.26 -2.60
C GLU A 139 6.74 -12.84 -2.73
N GLY A 140 6.68 -12.05 -1.65
CA GLY A 140 7.21 -10.69 -1.63
C GLY A 140 6.33 -9.64 -2.30
N ARG A 141 5.04 -9.93 -2.56
CA ARG A 141 4.11 -9.02 -3.26
C ARG A 141 2.75 -8.97 -2.57
N PHE A 142 2.08 -7.82 -2.67
CA PHE A 142 0.68 -7.67 -2.33
C PHE A 142 -0.21 -8.00 -3.54
N ARG A 143 -1.32 -8.67 -3.27
CA ARG A 143 -2.41 -8.94 -4.23
C ARG A 143 -3.73 -8.69 -3.50
N SER A 144 -4.79 -8.32 -4.21
CA SER A 144 -6.13 -8.25 -3.60
C SER A 144 -6.97 -9.44 -4.02
N VAL A 145 -7.84 -9.91 -3.13
CA VAL A 145 -8.78 -11.01 -3.39
C VAL A 145 -10.14 -10.47 -3.85
N THR A 146 -10.52 -9.28 -3.41
CA THR A 146 -11.82 -8.68 -3.74
C THR A 146 -11.79 -7.15 -3.70
N PRO A 147 -12.44 -6.47 -4.67
CA PRO A 147 -12.63 -5.03 -4.62
C PRO A 147 -13.74 -4.61 -3.64
N LYS A 148 -14.36 -5.53 -2.90
CA LYS A 148 -15.41 -5.25 -1.92
C LYS A 148 -14.83 -5.19 -0.51
N LEU A 149 -15.46 -4.38 0.37
CA LEU A 149 -15.16 -4.41 1.79
C LEU A 149 -15.52 -5.78 2.35
N TRP A 150 -14.62 -6.33 3.15
CA TRP A 150 -14.81 -7.60 3.83
C TRP A 150 -15.54 -7.35 5.15
N PRO A 151 -16.74 -7.92 5.39
CA PRO A 151 -17.38 -7.85 6.69
C PRO A 151 -16.57 -8.68 7.69
N PHE A 152 -16.22 -8.07 8.81
CA PHE A 152 -15.26 -8.63 9.75
C PHE A 152 -15.81 -8.64 11.18
N ASP A 153 -15.67 -9.76 11.88
CA ASP A 153 -15.87 -9.85 13.32
C ASP A 153 -14.66 -10.53 13.97
N ALA A 154 -13.88 -9.73 14.68
CA ALA A 154 -12.67 -10.19 15.36
C ALA A 154 -12.92 -11.36 16.33
N SER A 155 -14.13 -11.49 16.89
CA SER A 155 -14.48 -12.57 17.83
C SER A 155 -14.64 -13.93 17.14
N THR A 156 -14.97 -13.94 15.85
CA THR A 156 -15.14 -15.15 15.06
C THR A 156 -13.95 -15.40 14.14
N ASP A 157 -13.46 -14.36 13.46
CA ASP A 157 -12.58 -14.52 12.31
C ASP A 157 -11.13 -14.77 12.74
N THR A 158 -10.65 -14.08 13.77
CA THR A 158 -9.26 -14.24 14.27
C THR A 158 -9.00 -15.63 14.86
N LYS A 159 -10.02 -16.27 15.43
CA LYS A 159 -9.89 -17.60 16.08
C LYS A 159 -9.57 -18.71 15.08
N TYR A 160 -10.01 -18.57 13.83
CA TYR A 160 -9.90 -19.62 12.81
C TYR A 160 -8.94 -19.25 11.67
N MET A 161 -8.31 -18.08 11.73
CA MET A 161 -7.45 -17.55 10.66
C MET A 161 -6.07 -17.15 11.21
N PRO A 162 -5.17 -18.11 11.47
CA PRO A 162 -3.83 -17.86 12.02
C PRO A 162 -2.86 -17.16 11.04
N ASP A 163 -3.32 -16.94 9.80
CA ASP A 163 -2.59 -16.26 8.73
C ASP A 163 -3.22 -14.90 8.41
N MET A 164 -3.74 -14.23 9.44
CA MET A 164 -4.41 -12.93 9.32
C MET A 164 -3.76 -11.90 10.24
N LEU A 165 -3.40 -10.76 9.65
CA LEU A 165 -2.82 -9.60 10.32
C LEU A 165 -3.67 -8.36 10.07
N TYR A 166 -3.45 -7.33 10.88
CA TYR A 166 -3.94 -5.98 10.60
C TYR A 166 -2.81 -5.06 10.16
N ALA A 167 -3.18 -4.06 9.35
CA ALA A 167 -2.32 -2.95 9.00
C ALA A 167 -2.74 -1.69 9.77
N ILE A 168 -1.83 -1.15 10.58
CA ILE A 168 -1.98 0.16 11.22
C ILE A 168 -1.29 1.19 10.35
N ILE A 169 -2.04 2.18 9.88
CA ILE A 169 -1.54 3.31 9.09
C ILE A 169 -1.30 4.51 10.01
N GLU A 170 -0.08 5.03 10.00
CA GLU A 170 0.30 6.22 10.75
C GLU A 170 0.95 7.25 9.82
N ARG A 171 0.81 8.54 10.12
CA ARG A 171 1.51 9.58 9.35
C ARG A 171 3.02 9.47 9.60
N ALA A 172 3.81 9.52 8.54
CA ALA A 172 5.27 9.60 8.62
C ALA A 172 5.69 10.92 9.29
N ARG A 173 6.68 10.86 10.18
CA ARG A 173 7.20 12.01 10.94
C ARG A 173 8.18 12.83 10.13
#